data_AF-A0A842P071-F1
#
_entry.id   AF-A0A842P071-F1
#
_cell.length_a   1.000
_cell.length_b   1.000
_cell.length_c   1.000
_cell.angle_alpha   90.00
_cell.angle_beta   90.00
_cell.angle_gamma   90.00
#
_symmetry.space_group_name_H-M   'P 1'
#
loop_
_entity.id
_entity.type
_entity.pdbx_description
1 polymer ?
#
loop_
_entity_poly.entity_id
_entity_poly.type
_entity_poly.pdbx_seq_one_letter_code
_entity_poly.pdbx_strand_id
1 'polypeptide(L)'
;MSCTVVVDGFFGDGGKGKVVSYLAVADQVAVCARGGVGPNAGHTVVDDGITFKLRMVPCAFVNPDTKLLIRPGVGINPELVLKEIKALGIEDRRGGAPQLALSEPPQHDADWKR
;
A
#
# COMPACT_ATOMS: atom_id res chain seq x y z
N MET A 1 4.89 17.49 14.37
CA MET A 1 4.60 16.29 13.55
C MET A 1 5.33 16.45 12.22
N SER A 2 6.11 15.45 11.82
CA SER A 2 6.78 15.37 10.52
C SER A 2 5.94 14.56 9.53
N CYS A 3 6.08 14.85 8.24
CA CYS A 3 5.50 14.06 7.16
C CYS A 3 6.64 13.68 6.21
N THR A 4 6.81 12.39 5.97
CA THR A 4 7.82 11.86 5.06
C THR A 4 7.15 11.39 3.78
N VAL A 5 7.65 11.86 2.64
CA VAL A 5 7.15 11.49 1.32
C VAL A 5 8.23 10.70 0.60
N VAL A 6 7.91 9.45 0.24
CA VAL A 6 8.82 8.57 -0.51
C VAL A 6 8.36 8.52 -1.96
N VAL A 7 9.19 9.04 -2.87
CA VAL A 7 8.97 9.04 -4.32
C VAL A 7 10.16 8.43 -5.05
N ASP A 8 9.92 7.97 -6.27
CA ASP A 8 10.97 7.48 -7.15
C ASP A 8 11.47 8.66 -7.98
N GLY A 9 12.79 8.82 -8.08
CA GLY A 9 13.39 9.79 -8.99
C GLY A 9 13.52 9.27 -10.43
N PHE A 10 13.22 7.99 -10.66
CA PHE A 10 13.40 7.31 -11.93
C PHE A 10 12.06 6.77 -12.49
N PHE A 11 12.13 5.82 -13.42
CA PHE A 11 10.99 5.27 -14.14
C PHE A 11 10.30 4.08 -13.44
N GLY A 12 10.50 3.92 -12.13
CA GLY A 12 9.94 2.82 -11.34
C GLY A 12 11.01 1.93 -10.71
N ASP A 13 10.54 0.96 -9.93
CA ASP A 13 11.37 -0.08 -9.29
C ASP A 13 12.57 0.37 -8.44
N GLY A 14 12.68 1.66 -8.08
CA GLY A 14 13.72 2.20 -7.21
C GLY A 14 13.68 1.75 -5.74
N GLY A 15 12.97 0.66 -5.44
CA GLY A 15 12.94 0.07 -4.10
C GLY A 15 12.10 0.81 -3.06
N LYS A 16 11.24 1.76 -3.47
CA LYS A 16 10.35 2.53 -2.58
C LYS A 16 9.62 1.67 -1.55
N GLY A 17 9.11 0.51 -1.96
CA GLY A 17 8.42 -0.41 -1.06
C GLY A 17 9.29 -0.86 0.12
N LYS A 18 10.56 -1.20 -0.13
CA LYS A 18 11.52 -1.58 0.93
C LYS A 18 11.82 -0.41 1.86
N VAL A 19 11.99 0.80 1.31
CA VAL A 19 12.24 2.01 2.10
C VAL A 19 11.04 2.31 3.00
N VAL A 20 9.82 2.25 2.46
CA VAL A 20 8.58 2.45 3.22
C VAL A 20 8.43 1.41 4.33
N SER A 21 8.71 0.13 4.06
CA SER A 21 8.69 -0.94 5.08
C SER A 21 9.71 -0.69 6.19
N TYR A 22 10.93 -0.28 5.84
CA TYR A 22 11.96 0.07 6.82
C TYR A 22 11.53 1.24 7.71
N LEU A 23 11.07 2.34 7.11
CA LEU A 23 10.62 3.53 7.85
C LEU A 23 9.43 3.22 8.75
N ALA A 24 8.50 2.36 8.30
CA ALA A 24 7.34 1.98 9.10
C ALA A 24 7.74 1.40 10.46
N VAL A 25 8.79 0.58 10.50
CA VAL A 25 9.31 -0.04 11.74
C VAL A 25 10.27 0.91 12.47
N ALA A 26 11.23 1.50 11.76
CA ALA A 26 12.28 2.34 12.36
C ALA A 26 11.71 3.58 13.06
N ASP A 27 10.70 4.21 12.45
CA ASP A 27 10.12 5.47 12.94
C ASP A 27 8.79 5.27 13.69
N GLN A 28 8.34 4.02 13.87
CA GLN A 28 7.05 3.69 14.50
C GLN A 28 5.89 4.50 13.87
N VAL A 29 5.79 4.45 12.54
CA VAL A 29 4.87 5.29 11.76
C VAL A 29 3.42 4.95 12.13
N ALA A 30 2.67 5.93 12.64
CA ALA A 30 1.26 5.72 13.01
C ALA A 30 0.33 5.58 11.79
N VAL A 31 0.65 6.24 10.66
CA VAL A 31 -0.20 6.26 9.46
C VAL A 31 0.67 6.23 8.21
N CYS A 32 0.39 5.31 7.29
CA CYS A 32 0.98 5.25 5.97
C CYS A 32 -0.11 5.34 4.91
N ALA A 33 0.01 6.31 3.99
CA ALA A 33 -0.91 6.46 2.87
C ALA A 33 -0.20 6.17 1.54
N ARG A 34 -0.79 5.30 0.72
CA ARG A 34 -0.32 5.00 -0.63
C ARG A 34 -0.97 5.91 -1.66
N GLY A 35 -0.15 6.56 -2.48
CA GLY A 35 -0.56 7.27 -3.69
C GLY A 35 -0.17 6.54 -4.97
N GLY A 36 -0.20 7.27 -6.09
CA GLY A 36 0.15 6.76 -7.42
C GLY A 36 -1.09 6.43 -8.27
N VAL A 37 -0.87 5.71 -9.37
CA VAL A 37 -1.91 5.46 -10.38
C VAL A 37 -2.83 4.30 -10.01
N GLY A 38 -2.32 3.25 -9.38
CA GLY A 38 -3.09 2.03 -9.11
C GLY A 38 -2.21 0.77 -9.01
N PRO A 39 -2.71 -0.41 -9.42
CA PRO A 39 -2.04 -1.70 -9.23
C PRO A 39 -0.86 -1.96 -10.19
N ASN A 40 -0.51 -0.99 -11.05
CA ASN A 40 0.58 -1.13 -12.02
C ASN A 40 1.96 -1.25 -11.36
N ALA A 41 2.12 -0.63 -10.17
CA ALA A 41 3.35 -0.71 -9.41
C ALA A 41 3.34 -1.94 -8.50
N GLY A 42 4.34 -2.80 -8.67
CA GLY A 42 4.62 -3.92 -7.77
C GLY A 42 5.73 -3.57 -6.77
N HIS A 43 5.55 -3.98 -5.53
CA HIS A 43 6.56 -3.84 -4.48
C HIS A 43 6.82 -5.19 -3.84
N THR A 44 8.09 -5.59 -3.84
CA THR A 44 8.55 -6.79 -3.15
C THR A 44 9.12 -6.39 -1.80
N VAL A 45 8.53 -6.93 -0.74
CA VAL A 45 8.95 -6.73 0.66
C VAL A 45 9.32 -8.09 1.22
N VAL A 46 10.38 -8.14 2.03
CA VAL A 46 10.74 -9.34 2.80
C VAL A 46 10.53 -9.01 4.27
N ASP A 47 9.70 -9.79 4.93
CA ASP A 47 9.39 -9.65 6.35
C ASP A 47 9.45 -11.04 7.00
N ASP A 48 10.24 -11.15 8.07
CA ASP A 48 10.57 -12.42 8.75
C ASP A 48 10.95 -13.58 7.79
N GLY A 49 11.75 -13.28 6.76
CA GLY A 49 12.17 -14.26 5.74
C GLY A 49 11.10 -14.63 4.72
N ILE A 50 9.86 -14.14 4.86
CA ILE A 50 8.76 -14.35 3.92
C ILE A 50 8.75 -13.20 2.89
N THR A 51 8.67 -13.57 1.61
CA THR A 51 8.61 -12.59 0.52
C THR A 51 7.18 -12.29 0.13
N PHE A 52 6.79 -11.02 0.25
CA PHE A 52 5.48 -10.50 -0.13
C PHE A 52 5.58 -9.65 -1.40
N LYS A 53 4.64 -9.86 -2.32
CA LYS A 53 4.50 -9.05 -3.54
C LYS A 53 3.19 -8.27 -3.45
N LEU A 54 3.29 -6.96 -3.26
CA LEU A 54 2.16 -6.07 -3.05
C LEU A 54 1.98 -5.15 -4.25
N ARG A 55 0.72 -4.92 -4.61
CA ARG A 55 0.32 -3.98 -5.65
C ARG A 55 -0.75 -3.01 -5.18
N MET A 56 -1.40 -3.26 -4.05
CA MET A 56 -2.47 -2.39 -3.52
C MET A 56 -2.23 -1.98 -2.08
N VAL A 57 -1.99 -2.95 -1.19
CA VAL A 57 -1.77 -2.70 0.23
C VAL A 57 -0.46 -1.91 0.43
N PRO A 58 -0.45 -0.85 1.26
CA PRO A 58 0.78 -0.13 1.59
C PRO A 58 1.85 -1.03 2.20
N CYS A 59 3.10 -0.89 1.77
CA CYS A 59 4.25 -1.69 2.24
C CYS A 59 4.56 -1.54 3.74
N ALA A 60 3.93 -0.57 4.41
CA ALA A 60 4.03 -0.37 5.86
C ALA A 60 3.27 -1.45 6.67
N PHE A 61 2.62 -2.43 6.04
CA PHE A 61 1.96 -3.54 6.73
C PHE A 61 2.91 -4.30 7.69
N VAL A 62 4.22 -4.25 7.48
CA VAL A 62 5.22 -4.87 8.37
C VAL A 62 5.16 -4.33 9.80
N ASN A 63 4.66 -3.12 10.01
CA ASN A 63 4.38 -2.60 11.34
C ASN A 63 2.88 -2.84 11.68
N PRO A 64 2.56 -3.63 12.73
CA PRO A 64 1.18 -3.91 13.13
C PRO A 64 0.40 -2.69 13.61
N ASP A 65 1.08 -1.68 14.15
CA ASP A 65 0.47 -0.48 14.72
C ASP A 65 0.21 0.61 13.67
N THR A 66 0.74 0.45 12.45
CA THR A 66 0.55 1.42 11.37
C THR A 66 -0.83 1.28 10.73
N LYS A 67 -1.58 2.39 10.68
CA LYS A 67 -2.81 2.50 9.87
C LYS A 67 -2.45 2.60 8.39
N LEU A 68 -3.01 1.71 7.56
CA LEU A 68 -2.70 1.59 6.14
C LEU A 68 -3.80 2.21 5.29
N LEU A 69 -3.55 3.35 4.64
CA LEU A 69 -4.53 4.08 3.83
C LEU A 69 -4.18 3.99 2.34
N ILE A 70 -5.20 4.01 1.47
CA ILE A 70 -5.05 4.30 0.03
C ILE A 70 -5.63 5.69 -0.23
N ARG A 71 -4.87 6.55 -0.91
CA ARG A 71 -5.30 7.91 -1.22
C ARG A 71 -6.49 7.89 -2.21
N PRO A 72 -7.44 8.84 -2.08
CA PRO A 72 -8.37 9.13 -3.15
C PRO A 72 -7.70 9.34 -4.52
N GLY A 73 -8.34 8.82 -5.57
CA GLY A 73 -7.86 8.90 -6.96
C GLY A 73 -6.79 7.87 -7.36
N VAL A 74 -6.43 6.92 -6.48
CA VAL A 74 -5.68 5.72 -6.89
C VAL A 74 -6.67 4.74 -7.53
N GLY A 75 -6.39 4.25 -8.74
CA GLY A 75 -7.20 3.21 -9.37
C GLY A 75 -7.21 1.94 -8.52
N ILE A 76 -8.36 1.59 -7.93
CA ILE A 76 -8.48 0.45 -7.03
C ILE A 76 -8.97 -0.78 -7.79
N ASN A 77 -8.29 -1.91 -7.59
CA ASN A 77 -8.82 -3.23 -7.89
C ASN A 77 -9.25 -3.91 -6.56
N PRO A 78 -10.56 -4.02 -6.27
CA PRO A 78 -11.06 -4.57 -5.01
C PRO A 78 -10.68 -6.04 -4.78
N GLU A 79 -10.69 -6.87 -5.83
CA GLU A 79 -10.33 -8.28 -5.73
C GLU A 79 -8.87 -8.45 -5.31
N LEU A 80 -7.98 -7.62 -5.87
CA LEU A 80 -6.56 -7.64 -5.56
C LEU A 80 -6.29 -7.15 -4.12
N VAL A 81 -6.98 -6.10 -3.69
CA VAL A 81 -6.93 -5.62 -2.30
C VAL A 81 -7.32 -6.75 -1.34
N LEU A 82 -8.48 -7.38 -1.55
CA LEU A 82 -8.98 -8.44 -0.68
C LEU A 82 -8.04 -9.64 -0.66
N LYS A 83 -7.48 -10.01 -1.81
CA LYS A 83 -6.48 -11.06 -1.93
C LYS A 83 -5.21 -10.74 -1.13
N GLU A 84 -4.71 -9.51 -1.21
CA GLU A 84 -3.53 -9.08 -0.46
C GLU A 84 -3.81 -9.02 1.05
N ILE A 85 -4.95 -8.49 1.49
CA ILE A 85 -5.34 -8.47 2.91
C ILE A 85 -5.35 -9.89 3.49
N LYS A 86 -5.96 -10.85 2.78
CA LYS A 86 -6.02 -12.25 3.20
C LYS A 86 -4.64 -12.90 3.21
N ALA A 87 -3.81 -12.64 2.19
CA ALA A 87 -2.46 -13.18 2.12
C ALA A 87 -1.53 -12.65 3.23
N LEU A 88 -1.79 -11.43 3.71
CA LEU A 88 -1.05 -10.78 4.77
C LEU A 88 -1.60 -11.08 6.18
N GLY A 89 -2.78 -11.69 6.30
CA GLY A 89 -3.42 -11.94 7.60
C GLY A 89 -3.78 -10.66 8.38
N ILE A 90 -4.00 -9.54 7.67
CA ILE A 90 -4.27 -8.23 8.30
C ILE A 90 -5.77 -7.90 8.40
N GLU A 91 -6.62 -8.92 8.36
CA GLU A 91 -8.08 -8.82 8.35
C GLU A 91 -8.65 -8.13 9.61
N ASP A 92 -7.93 -8.26 10.74
CA ASP A 92 -8.32 -7.79 12.07
C ASP A 92 -7.57 -6.53 12.54
N ARG A 93 -6.84 -5.81 11.68
CA ARG A 93 -6.24 -4.50 12.03
C ARG A 93 -7.28 -3.36 12.20
N ARG A 94 -8.53 -3.70 12.54
CA ARG A 94 -9.73 -2.85 12.49
C ARG A 94 -9.84 -1.90 13.68
N GLY A 95 -9.25 -0.71 13.55
CA GLY A 95 -9.57 0.44 14.39
C GLY A 95 -10.73 1.28 13.84
N GLY A 96 -11.97 0.79 13.94
CA GLY A 96 -13.19 1.62 14.05
C GLY A 96 -13.62 2.60 12.92
N ALA A 97 -12.90 2.74 11.81
CA ALA A 97 -13.26 3.57 10.66
C ALA A 97 -12.74 2.91 9.37
N PRO A 98 -13.23 3.21 8.14
CA PRO A 98 -12.79 2.53 6.93
C PRO A 98 -11.30 2.81 6.70
N GLN A 99 -10.45 1.93 7.21
CA GLN A 99 -9.00 2.11 7.19
C GLN A 99 -8.43 1.84 5.81
N LEU A 100 -9.18 1.15 4.94
CA LEU A 100 -9.07 1.39 3.51
C LEU A 100 -10.16 2.38 3.08
N ALA A 101 -9.86 3.67 3.12
CA ALA A 101 -10.77 4.68 2.58
C ALA A 101 -10.71 4.62 1.05
N LEU A 102 -11.63 3.85 0.46
CA LEU A 102 -11.89 3.88 -0.97
C LEU A 102 -12.74 5.12 -1.25
N SER A 103 -12.16 6.18 -1.80
CA SER A 103 -13.01 7.16 -2.50
C SER A 103 -13.61 6.46 -3.71
N GLU A 104 -14.88 6.74 -4.00
CA GLU A 104 -15.66 6.18 -5.11
C GLU A 104 -14.85 5.89 -6.38
N PRO A 105 -15.18 4.81 -7.12
CA PRO A 105 -14.41 4.43 -8.28
C PRO A 105 -14.37 5.59 -9.30
N PRO A 106 -13.20 5.96 -9.83
CA PRO A 106 -13.16 6.59 -11.14
C PRO A 106 -13.90 5.65 -12.10
N GLN A 107 -14.78 6.23 -12.90
CA GLN A 107 -15.54 5.51 -13.92
C GLN A 107 -14.62 4.60 -14.73
N HIS A 108 -15.13 3.41 -15.03
CA HIS A 108 -14.49 2.38 -15.81
C HIS A 108 -14.07 2.92 -17.18
N ASP A 109 -12.83 3.41 -17.31
CA ASP A 109 -12.22 3.66 -18.62
C ASP A 109 -11.35 2.47 -19.02
N ALA A 110 -11.81 1.89 -20.13
CA ALA A 110 -11.49 0.59 -20.71
C ALA A 110 -10.07 0.43 -21.28
N ASP A 111 -9.01 0.83 -20.58
CA ASP A 111 -7.65 0.86 -21.15
C ASP A 111 -6.64 -0.10 -20.51
N TRP A 112 -7.10 -1.17 -19.82
CA TRP A 112 -6.20 -2.19 -19.24
C TRP A 112 -5.61 -3.18 -20.28
N LYS A 113 -5.98 -3.09 -21.56
CA LYS A 113 -5.44 -3.93 -22.64
C LYS A 113 -4.76 -3.08 -23.71
N ARG A 114 -3.51 -2.69 -23.47
CA ARG A 114 -2.53 -2.40 -24.53
C ARG A 114 -1.19 -3.02 -24.18
#